data_AF-A0AAE1RC55-F1
#
_entry.id   AF-A0AAE1RC55-F1
#
_cell.length_a   1.000
_cell.length_b   1.000
_cell.length_c   1.000
_cell.angle_alpha   90.00
_cell.angle_beta   90.00
_cell.angle_gamma   90.00
#
_symmetry.space_group_name_H-M   'P 1'
#
loop_
_entity.id
_entity.type
_entity.pdbx_description
1 polymer ?
#
loop_
_entity_poly.entity_id
_entity_poly.type
_entity_poly.pdbx_seq_one_letter_code
_entity_poly.pdbx_strand_id
1 'polypeptide(L)'
;METGENDFKSSRTTLINGTQLILVNNCRKSIWPGILGNTGKMTPKDGGFHMRSGDEVVFDVPNKWSGRIWARQNCHFNNTGKGSCDTGDCNGQLKCLGLGGKPPATVVEMTLGSSTSPLHFYDVSLVDGFNVPVSMRPVGGGIGCGVAECDVDLNICCPSALEVKVGGTVVGCKSACLAIQSAKYCCTGKFADPKTCKPTIFAHLFKAICPKAYSYAFDESSSLNKCRASRYVIIFCPPK
;
A
#
# COMPACT_ATOMS: atom_id res chain seq x y z
N MET A 1 -49.88 -35.09 10.71
CA MET A 1 -49.69 -34.76 9.28
C MET A 1 -49.83 -33.26 9.17
N GLU A 2 -49.03 -32.61 8.32
CA GLU A 2 -48.82 -31.15 8.16
C GLU A 2 -47.77 -30.56 9.12
N THR A 3 -46.48 -30.68 8.78
CA THR A 3 -45.64 -29.83 7.90
C THR A 3 -45.18 -28.55 8.60
N GLY A 4 -43.95 -28.62 9.14
CA GLY A 4 -43.19 -27.45 9.57
C GLY A 4 -42.55 -26.76 8.36
N GLU A 5 -42.67 -25.43 8.33
CA GLU A 5 -42.02 -24.59 7.34
C GLU A 5 -40.85 -23.87 8.01
N ASN A 6 -39.64 -24.27 7.61
CA ASN A 6 -38.39 -23.66 8.02
C ASN A 6 -38.22 -22.32 7.31
N ASP A 7 -38.37 -21.23 8.06
CA ASP A 7 -38.09 -19.88 7.57
C ASP A 7 -36.56 -19.64 7.56
N PHE A 8 -35.91 -20.05 6.46
CA PHE A 8 -34.53 -19.69 6.15
C PHE A 8 -34.47 -18.20 5.83
N LYS A 9 -34.20 -17.36 6.84
CA LYS A 9 -33.84 -15.95 6.64
C LYS A 9 -32.52 -15.87 5.87
N SER A 10 -32.64 -15.83 4.55
CA SER A 10 -31.61 -15.37 3.63
C SER A 10 -31.11 -14.00 4.09
N SER A 11 -29.93 -13.98 4.71
CA SER A 11 -29.19 -12.76 5.00
C SER A 11 -28.99 -12.01 3.67
N ARG A 12 -29.74 -10.93 3.48
CA ARG A 12 -29.52 -10.01 2.36
C ARG A 12 -28.17 -9.37 2.56
N THR A 13 -27.16 -9.84 1.83
CA THR A 13 -25.93 -9.09 1.59
C THR A 13 -26.34 -7.80 0.91
N THR A 14 -26.30 -6.69 1.63
CA THR A 14 -26.44 -5.35 1.05
C THR A 14 -25.42 -5.27 -0.07
N LEU A 15 -25.87 -5.16 -1.32
CA LEU A 15 -25.00 -4.92 -2.46
C LEU A 15 -24.28 -3.59 -2.21
N ILE A 16 -23.03 -3.65 -1.74
CA ILE A 16 -22.21 -2.46 -1.61
C ILE A 16 -21.87 -2.04 -3.04
N ASN A 17 -22.43 -0.91 -3.46
CA ASN A 17 -22.05 -0.27 -4.72
C ASN A 17 -20.65 0.33 -4.51
N GLY A 18 -19.61 -0.47 -4.72
CA GLY A 18 -18.23 -0.17 -4.34
C GLY A 18 -17.21 -1.00 -5.12
N THR A 19 -15.93 -0.91 -4.71
CA THR A 19 -14.83 -1.67 -5.30
C THR A 19 -14.32 -2.67 -4.29
N GLN A 20 -14.09 -3.91 -4.72
CA GLN A 20 -13.54 -4.96 -3.87
C GLN A 20 -12.01 -4.91 -3.90
N LEU A 21 -11.40 -4.96 -2.72
CA LEU A 21 -9.95 -5.12 -2.55
C LEU A 21 -9.66 -6.52 -2.01
N ILE A 22 -8.71 -7.18 -2.63
CA ILE A 22 -8.24 -8.53 -2.28
C ILE A 22 -6.77 -8.39 -1.88
N LEU A 23 -6.47 -8.53 -0.60
CA LEU A 23 -5.11 -8.47 -0.08
C LEU A 23 -4.59 -9.89 0.09
N VAL A 24 -3.43 -10.17 -0.49
CA VAL A 24 -2.76 -11.47 -0.44
C VAL A 24 -1.39 -11.30 0.19
N ASN A 25 -1.09 -12.08 1.23
CA ASN A 25 0.25 -12.18 1.77
C ASN A 25 0.99 -13.37 1.14
N ASN A 26 1.75 -13.13 0.07
CA ASN A 26 2.62 -14.14 -0.53
C ASN A 26 4.05 -14.11 0.05
N CYS A 27 4.30 -13.30 1.08
CA CYS A 27 5.57 -13.32 1.79
C CYS A 27 5.71 -14.61 2.61
N ARG A 28 6.95 -15.09 2.81
CA ARG A 28 7.24 -16.27 3.64
C ARG A 28 7.03 -16.03 5.15
N LYS A 29 6.72 -14.79 5.55
CA LYS A 29 6.54 -14.37 6.94
C LYS A 29 5.16 -13.74 7.11
N SER A 30 4.74 -13.63 8.36
CA SER A 30 3.58 -12.82 8.70
C SER A 30 3.83 -11.35 8.39
N ILE A 31 2.78 -10.66 7.96
CA ILE A 31 2.73 -9.21 7.84
C ILE A 31 1.51 -8.68 8.58
N TRP A 32 1.52 -7.39 8.88
CA TRP A 32 0.37 -6.70 9.43
C TRP A 32 0.02 -5.53 8.51
N PRO A 33 -0.92 -5.68 7.57
CA PRO A 33 -1.31 -4.57 6.73
C PRO A 33 -1.80 -3.39 7.58
N GLY A 34 -1.41 -2.19 7.16
CA GLY A 34 -2.00 -0.93 7.58
C GLY A 34 -2.87 -0.38 6.45
N ILE A 35 -4.01 0.20 6.80
CA ILE A 35 -4.92 0.85 5.86
C ILE A 35 -5.26 2.22 6.39
N LEU A 36 -5.23 3.22 5.51
CA LEU A 36 -5.63 4.58 5.82
C LEU A 36 -6.47 5.15 4.69
N GLY A 37 -7.73 5.47 5.00
CA GLY A 37 -8.55 6.32 4.13
C GLY A 37 -8.05 7.77 4.17
N ASN A 38 -8.07 8.47 3.04
CA ASN A 38 -7.79 9.91 3.00
C ASN A 38 -8.87 10.71 3.73
N THR A 39 -8.63 12.01 3.94
CA THR A 39 -9.57 12.91 4.64
C THR A 39 -11.01 12.75 4.14
N GLY A 40 -11.93 12.49 5.06
CA GLY A 40 -13.35 12.28 4.76
C GLY A 40 -13.69 10.91 4.16
N LYS A 41 -12.75 9.97 4.09
CA LYS A 41 -12.96 8.58 3.65
C LYS A 41 -12.91 7.64 4.84
N MET A 42 -13.74 6.60 4.82
CA MET A 42 -13.69 5.55 5.84
C MET A 42 -12.36 4.79 5.77
N THR A 43 -11.89 4.34 6.93
CA THR A 43 -10.75 3.42 7.02
C THR A 43 -11.28 2.01 7.32
N PRO A 44 -11.22 1.07 6.37
CA PRO A 44 -11.73 -0.29 6.57
C PRO A 44 -10.85 -1.08 7.55
N LYS A 45 -11.41 -2.15 8.13
CA LYS A 45 -10.73 -3.07 9.05
C LYS A 45 -10.03 -2.36 10.24
N ASP A 46 -10.61 -1.25 10.71
CA ASP A 46 -10.04 -0.39 11.75
C ASP A 46 -8.59 0.07 11.47
N GLY A 47 -8.19 0.03 10.21
CA GLY A 47 -6.88 0.44 9.73
C GLY A 47 -5.77 -0.59 9.90
N GLY A 48 -6.01 -1.78 10.44
CA GLY A 48 -4.95 -2.79 10.51
C GLY A 48 -5.35 -4.14 11.10
N PHE A 49 -4.68 -5.19 10.61
CA PHE A 49 -4.91 -6.58 11.00
C PHE A 49 -3.67 -7.43 10.75
N HIS A 50 -3.69 -8.69 11.21
CA HIS A 50 -2.62 -9.67 11.01
C HIS A 50 -2.92 -10.56 9.80
N MET A 51 -1.90 -10.87 8.99
CA MET A 51 -1.94 -11.85 7.92
C MET A 51 -0.75 -12.81 8.04
N ARG A 52 -1.01 -14.10 8.13
CA ARG A 52 -0.01 -15.17 8.00
C ARG A 52 0.42 -15.31 6.54
N SER A 53 1.50 -16.05 6.31
CA SER A 53 1.92 -16.42 4.96
C SER A 53 0.82 -17.23 4.28
N GLY A 54 0.46 -16.85 3.05
CA GLY A 54 -0.61 -17.46 2.28
C GLY A 54 -2.02 -16.95 2.59
N ASP A 55 -2.19 -16.07 3.59
CA ASP A 55 -3.52 -15.52 3.90
C ASP A 55 -4.02 -14.62 2.78
N GLU A 56 -5.33 -14.69 2.54
CA GLU A 56 -6.09 -13.78 1.69
C GLU A 56 -7.18 -13.10 2.52
N VAL A 57 -7.29 -11.78 2.40
CA VAL A 57 -8.36 -11.00 3.03
C VAL A 57 -9.06 -10.15 1.98
N VAL A 58 -10.38 -10.32 1.88
CA VAL A 58 -11.24 -9.59 0.95
C VAL A 58 -12.11 -8.60 1.73
N PHE A 59 -12.25 -7.39 1.20
CA PHE A 59 -13.19 -6.39 1.72
C PHE A 59 -13.57 -5.37 0.65
N ASP A 60 -14.73 -4.76 0.82
CA ASP A 60 -15.22 -3.72 -0.07
C ASP A 60 -14.90 -2.33 0.47
N VAL A 61 -14.62 -1.41 -0.44
CA VAL A 61 -14.55 0.02 -0.16
C VAL A 61 -15.63 0.75 -0.97
N PRO A 62 -16.21 1.84 -0.42
CA PRO A 62 -17.28 2.56 -1.10
C PRO A 62 -16.79 3.17 -2.42
N ASN A 63 -17.71 3.46 -3.33
CA ASN A 63 -17.40 4.27 -4.51
C ASN A 63 -16.70 5.59 -4.13
N LYS A 64 -15.76 6.04 -4.95
CA LYS A 64 -14.97 7.26 -4.71
C LYS A 64 -14.09 7.18 -3.46
N TRP A 65 -13.78 5.98 -2.99
CA TRP A 65 -12.81 5.80 -1.91
C TRP A 65 -11.42 6.19 -2.41
N SER A 66 -10.67 6.87 -1.55
CA SER A 66 -9.26 7.15 -1.76
C SER A 66 -8.51 6.94 -0.46
N GLY A 67 -7.29 6.43 -0.58
CA GLY A 67 -6.50 6.05 0.57
C GLY A 67 -5.28 5.24 0.16
N ARG A 68 -4.68 4.61 1.16
CA ARG A 68 -3.41 3.91 1.01
C ARG A 68 -3.34 2.64 1.87
N ILE A 69 -2.53 1.70 1.42
CA ILE A 69 -2.27 0.42 2.09
C ILE A 69 -0.77 0.17 2.11
N TRP A 70 -0.24 -0.35 3.22
CA TRP A 70 1.17 -0.74 3.35
C TRP A 70 1.28 -2.00 4.22
N ALA A 71 2.43 -2.67 4.17
CA ALA A 71 2.74 -3.79 5.06
C ALA A 71 3.60 -3.33 6.25
N ARG A 72 3.35 -3.92 7.41
CA ARG A 72 4.22 -3.83 8.60
C ARG A 72 4.86 -5.19 8.85
N GLN A 73 6.11 -5.20 9.29
CA GLN A 73 6.87 -6.43 9.52
C GLN A 73 7.37 -6.55 10.96
N ASN A 74 7.58 -7.80 11.38
CA ASN A 74 8.09 -8.18 12.70
C ASN A 74 7.35 -7.46 13.85
N CYS A 75 6.02 -7.47 13.78
CA CYS A 75 5.21 -6.82 14.80
C CYS A 75 5.00 -7.71 16.01
N HIS A 76 5.00 -7.10 17.19
CA HIS A 76 4.68 -7.74 18.45
C HIS A 76 3.62 -6.92 19.16
N PHE A 77 2.40 -7.45 19.29
CA PHE A 77 1.29 -6.82 19.98
C PHE A 77 0.83 -7.67 21.17
N ASN A 78 0.48 -7.02 22.27
CA ASN A 78 -0.17 -7.68 23.40
C ASN A 78 -1.66 -7.95 23.14
N ASN A 79 -2.35 -8.55 24.10
CA ASN A 79 -3.78 -8.89 23.99
C ASN A 79 -4.72 -7.68 23.82
N THR A 80 -4.24 -6.46 24.12
CA THR A 80 -4.99 -5.21 23.90
C THR A 80 -4.66 -4.55 22.56
N GLY A 81 -3.83 -5.19 21.72
CA GLY A 81 -3.44 -4.68 20.41
C GLY A 81 -2.37 -3.58 20.46
N LYS A 82 -1.67 -3.41 21.59
CA LYS A 82 -0.58 -2.43 21.75
C LYS A 82 0.79 -3.09 21.66
N GLY A 83 1.76 -2.42 21.06
CA GLY A 83 3.05 -3.00 20.76
C GLY A 83 3.90 -2.17 19.81
N SER A 84 4.62 -2.82 18.90
CA SER A 84 5.44 -2.16 17.88
C SER A 84 5.74 -3.08 16.70
N CYS A 85 6.09 -2.49 15.57
CA CYS A 85 6.67 -3.15 14.39
C CYS A 85 8.04 -2.58 14.04
N ASP A 86 8.92 -3.39 13.44
CA ASP A 86 10.23 -2.93 12.97
C ASP A 86 10.10 -1.91 11.81
N THR A 87 9.15 -2.14 10.90
CA THR A 87 8.86 -1.26 9.76
C THR A 87 7.36 -1.01 9.59
N GLY A 88 7.01 0.17 9.09
CA GLY A 88 5.63 0.58 8.79
C GLY A 88 4.74 0.80 10.03
N ASP A 89 5.27 0.79 11.25
CA ASP A 89 4.49 0.88 12.48
C ASP A 89 3.55 2.10 12.50
N CYS A 90 2.33 1.95 13.03
CA CYS A 90 1.34 3.02 13.11
C CYS A 90 1.05 3.38 14.57
N ASN A 91 2.09 3.88 15.26
CA ASN A 91 2.06 4.32 16.66
C ASN A 91 1.77 3.18 17.66
N GLY A 92 2.36 2.02 17.40
CA GLY A 92 2.30 0.85 18.26
C GLY A 92 0.92 0.22 18.39
N GLN A 93 0.03 0.45 17.42
CA GLN A 93 -1.32 -0.11 17.41
C GLN A 93 -1.45 -1.22 16.36
N LEU A 94 -2.09 -2.34 16.71
CA LEU A 94 -2.49 -3.37 15.73
C LEU A 94 -3.50 -2.77 14.73
N LYS A 95 -4.51 -2.08 15.25
CA LYS A 95 -5.49 -1.31 14.48
C LYS A 95 -4.99 0.12 14.35
N CYS A 96 -4.64 0.58 13.15
CA CYS A 96 -4.03 1.89 12.99
C CYS A 96 -5.00 3.06 13.24
N LEU A 97 -6.32 2.83 13.23
CA LEU A 97 -7.35 3.81 13.62
C LEU A 97 -7.20 5.19 12.96
N GLY A 98 -6.84 5.21 11.67
CA GLY A 98 -6.64 6.44 10.91
C GLY A 98 -5.24 7.07 11.02
N LEU A 99 -4.29 6.40 11.67
CA LEU A 99 -2.88 6.79 11.69
C LEU A 99 -2.14 6.20 10.48
N GLY A 100 -1.25 7.00 9.90
CA GLY A 100 -0.32 6.55 8.85
C GLY A 100 0.82 5.70 9.41
N GLY A 101 1.39 4.87 8.55
CA GLY A 101 2.58 4.09 8.88
C GLY A 101 3.83 4.96 8.95
N LYS A 102 4.74 4.62 9.87
CA LYS A 102 6.06 5.24 9.99
C LYS A 102 6.98 4.73 8.87
N PRO A 103 7.55 5.62 8.05
CA PRO A 103 8.51 5.23 7.02
C PRO A 103 9.82 4.63 7.60
N PRO A 104 10.53 3.75 6.85
CA PRO A 104 10.25 3.40 5.46
C PRO A 104 9.11 2.40 5.31
N ALA A 105 8.25 2.63 4.33
CA ALA A 105 7.17 1.72 3.97
C ALA A 105 6.85 1.85 2.49
N THR A 106 6.80 0.71 1.79
CA THR A 106 6.25 0.66 0.43
C THR A 106 4.74 0.85 0.52
N VAL A 107 4.19 1.80 -0.24
CA VAL A 107 2.77 2.14 -0.16
C VAL A 107 2.08 1.83 -1.47
N VAL A 108 0.87 1.27 -1.39
CA VAL A 108 -0.09 1.19 -2.50
C VAL A 108 -1.09 2.33 -2.31
N GLU A 109 -1.21 3.22 -3.28
CA GLU A 109 -2.11 4.37 -3.24
C GLU A 109 -3.23 4.21 -4.27
N MET A 110 -4.45 4.60 -3.89
CA MET A 110 -5.60 4.47 -4.77
C MET A 110 -6.56 5.66 -4.65
N THR A 111 -7.12 6.06 -5.78
CA THR A 111 -8.31 6.90 -5.90
C THR A 111 -9.30 6.21 -6.84
N LEU A 112 -10.34 5.60 -6.27
CA LEU A 112 -11.29 4.75 -6.97
C LEU A 112 -12.52 5.56 -7.41
N GLY A 113 -12.28 6.50 -8.31
CA GLY A 113 -13.27 7.48 -8.80
C GLY A 113 -13.33 8.75 -7.95
N SER A 114 -13.95 9.79 -8.52
CA SER A 114 -14.16 11.09 -7.90
C SER A 114 -15.58 11.59 -8.16
N SER A 115 -15.90 12.82 -7.72
CA SER A 115 -17.16 13.49 -8.10
C SER A 115 -17.21 13.84 -9.59
N THR A 116 -16.05 13.97 -10.25
CA THR A 116 -15.93 14.45 -11.64
C THR A 116 -15.52 13.37 -12.63
N SER A 117 -15.09 12.20 -12.18
CA SER A 117 -14.65 11.11 -13.05
C SER A 117 -14.89 9.72 -12.44
N PRO A 118 -15.37 8.73 -13.21
CA PRO A 118 -15.48 7.34 -12.76
C PRO A 118 -14.15 6.57 -12.87
N LEU A 119 -13.08 7.20 -13.34
CA LEU A 119 -11.79 6.54 -13.55
C LEU A 119 -11.09 6.30 -12.21
N HIS A 120 -10.45 5.13 -12.09
CA HIS A 120 -9.60 4.86 -10.94
C HIS A 120 -8.15 5.17 -11.28
N PHE A 121 -7.44 5.63 -10.28
CA PHE A 121 -6.01 5.90 -10.29
C PHE A 121 -5.36 5.07 -9.18
N TYR A 122 -4.26 4.40 -9.49
CA TYR A 122 -3.54 3.62 -8.50
C TYR A 122 -2.07 3.47 -8.87
N ASP A 123 -1.26 3.31 -7.85
CA ASP A 123 0.18 3.20 -7.98
C ASP A 123 0.81 2.48 -6.77
N VAL A 124 2.07 2.10 -6.95
CA VAL A 124 2.97 1.70 -5.88
C VAL A 124 3.99 2.81 -5.72
N SER A 125 4.23 3.23 -4.50
CA SER A 125 5.05 4.39 -4.18
C SER A 125 6.17 4.04 -3.21
N LEU A 126 7.38 4.45 -3.60
CA LEU A 126 8.62 4.37 -2.81
C LEU A 126 9.06 5.75 -2.31
N VAL A 127 8.19 6.76 -2.41
CA VAL A 127 8.44 8.12 -1.91
C VAL A 127 8.74 8.09 -0.41
N ASP A 128 8.01 7.24 0.31
CA ASP A 128 8.21 6.94 1.73
C ASP A 128 9.18 5.77 1.96
N GLY A 129 9.99 5.42 0.98
CA GLY A 129 10.95 4.31 1.05
C GLY A 129 10.34 2.94 0.77
N PHE A 130 11.08 1.90 1.12
CA PHE A 130 10.75 0.52 0.84
C PHE A 130 10.87 -0.33 2.12
N ASN A 131 9.99 -1.31 2.27
CA ASN A 131 10.17 -2.38 3.25
C ASN A 131 9.75 -3.75 2.70
N VAL A 132 8.61 -3.82 1.99
CA VAL A 132 8.06 -5.06 1.42
C VAL A 132 7.78 -4.88 -0.07
N PRO A 133 8.13 -5.85 -0.94
CA PRO A 133 7.69 -5.84 -2.32
C PRO A 133 6.16 -5.94 -2.41
N VAL A 134 5.54 -5.20 -3.31
CA VAL A 134 4.08 -5.21 -3.46
C VAL A 134 3.69 -4.93 -4.91
N SER A 135 2.60 -5.54 -5.35
CA SER A 135 1.93 -5.20 -6.60
C SER A 135 0.44 -4.96 -6.40
N MET A 136 -0.14 -4.16 -7.30
CA MET A 136 -1.57 -3.95 -7.42
C MET A 136 -1.98 -4.07 -8.89
N ARG A 137 -3.03 -4.87 -9.14
CA ARG A 137 -3.62 -5.02 -10.47
C ARG A 137 -5.13 -5.24 -10.41
N PRO A 138 -5.89 -4.83 -11.43
CA PRO A 138 -7.31 -5.13 -11.50
C PRO A 138 -7.58 -6.60 -11.81
N VAL A 139 -8.70 -7.12 -11.30
CA VAL A 139 -9.21 -8.47 -11.62
C VAL A 139 -10.30 -8.34 -12.67
N GLY A 140 -10.09 -8.96 -13.84
CA GLY A 140 -11.06 -8.91 -14.94
C GLY A 140 -11.24 -7.52 -15.58
N GLY A 141 -10.24 -6.63 -15.44
CA GLY A 141 -10.24 -5.31 -16.07
C GLY A 141 -10.14 -5.41 -17.60
N GLY A 142 -10.73 -4.43 -18.30
CA GLY A 142 -10.64 -4.34 -19.76
C GLY A 142 -9.20 -4.17 -20.27
N ILE A 143 -9.02 -4.31 -21.58
CA ILE A 143 -7.74 -4.08 -22.28
C ILE A 143 -7.18 -2.71 -21.87
N GLY A 144 -5.90 -2.66 -21.46
CA GLY A 144 -5.18 -1.43 -21.16
C GLY A 144 -5.00 -1.10 -19.67
N CYS A 145 -5.50 -1.93 -18.75
CA CYS A 145 -5.22 -1.77 -17.34
C CYS A 145 -3.84 -2.35 -16.98
N GLY A 146 -2.88 -1.49 -16.64
CA GLY A 146 -1.52 -1.90 -16.27
C GLY A 146 -1.40 -2.50 -14.87
N VAL A 147 -0.15 -2.74 -14.46
CA VAL A 147 0.22 -3.23 -13.13
C VAL A 147 1.08 -2.18 -12.46
N ALA A 148 0.72 -1.79 -11.24
CA ALA A 148 1.59 -0.99 -10.38
C ALA A 148 2.38 -1.94 -9.49
N GLU A 149 3.71 -1.87 -9.49
CA GLU A 149 4.52 -2.80 -8.69
C GLU A 149 5.92 -2.30 -8.38
N CYS A 150 6.40 -2.77 -7.23
CA CYS A 150 7.80 -2.94 -6.91
C CYS A 150 7.93 -4.39 -6.40
N ASP A 151 8.24 -5.30 -7.31
CA ASP A 151 8.24 -6.76 -7.12
C ASP A 151 9.60 -7.34 -6.70
N VAL A 152 10.64 -6.51 -6.75
CA VAL A 152 11.99 -6.85 -6.31
C VAL A 152 12.19 -6.44 -4.84
N ASP A 153 12.92 -7.26 -4.09
CA ASP A 153 13.36 -6.91 -2.73
C ASP A 153 14.49 -5.87 -2.79
N LEU A 154 14.10 -4.59 -2.73
CA LEU A 154 15.03 -3.46 -2.77
C LEU A 154 15.96 -3.43 -1.56
N ASN A 155 15.63 -4.09 -0.43
CA ASN A 155 16.51 -4.18 0.72
C ASN A 155 17.87 -4.81 0.39
N ILE A 156 17.92 -5.72 -0.60
CA ILE A 156 19.15 -6.39 -1.06
C ILE A 156 20.14 -5.40 -1.69
N CYS A 157 19.61 -4.39 -2.39
CA CYS A 157 20.38 -3.38 -3.12
C CYS A 157 20.34 -2.00 -2.46
N CYS A 158 19.88 -1.93 -1.21
CA CYS A 158 19.72 -0.67 -0.51
C CYS A 158 21.10 -0.04 -0.25
N PRO A 159 21.36 1.20 -0.71
CA PRO A 159 22.61 1.89 -0.40
C PRO A 159 22.79 2.02 1.11
N SER A 160 24.01 1.82 1.62
CA SER A 160 24.26 1.80 3.08
C SER A 160 23.82 3.06 3.82
N ALA A 161 23.81 4.22 3.15
CA ALA A 161 23.31 5.47 3.71
C ALA A 161 21.78 5.49 3.93
N LEU A 162 21.03 4.56 3.33
CA LEU A 162 19.57 4.49 3.34
C LEU A 162 19.04 3.29 4.14
N GLU A 163 19.91 2.38 4.58
CA GLU A 163 19.51 1.15 5.26
C GLU A 163 18.83 1.42 6.62
N VAL A 164 17.79 0.66 6.91
CA VAL A 164 17.25 0.46 8.26
C VAL A 164 17.59 -0.96 8.66
N LYS A 165 18.35 -1.12 9.75
CA LYS A 165 18.81 -2.43 10.23
C LYS A 165 18.21 -2.80 11.57
N VAL A 166 17.81 -4.06 11.70
CA VAL A 166 17.44 -4.71 12.96
C VAL A 166 18.23 -6.00 13.08
N GLY A 167 18.96 -6.18 14.18
CA GLY A 167 19.80 -7.36 14.39
C GLY A 167 20.84 -7.59 13.28
N GLY A 168 21.36 -6.52 12.68
CA GLY A 168 22.32 -6.58 11.56
C GLY A 168 21.71 -6.86 10.17
N THR A 169 20.41 -7.15 10.09
CA THR A 169 19.69 -7.39 8.82
C THR A 169 19.02 -6.11 8.34
N VAL A 170 19.12 -5.79 7.04
CA VAL A 170 18.37 -4.69 6.43
C VAL A 170 16.89 -5.07 6.34
N VAL A 171 16.04 -4.34 7.05
CA VAL A 171 14.58 -4.58 7.12
C VAL A 171 13.78 -3.54 6.33
N GLY A 172 14.43 -2.45 5.92
CA GLY A 172 13.84 -1.40 5.11
C GLY A 172 14.90 -0.52 4.48
N CYS A 173 14.51 0.20 3.44
CA CYS A 173 15.34 1.17 2.75
C CYS A 173 14.64 2.52 2.72
N LYS A 174 15.24 3.53 3.36
CA LYS A 174 14.74 4.91 3.34
C LYS A 174 14.76 5.45 1.91
N SER A 175 13.79 6.29 1.58
CA SER A 175 13.96 7.18 0.43
C SER A 175 15.04 8.23 0.73
N ALA A 176 15.56 8.87 -0.32
CA ALA A 176 16.54 9.94 -0.15
C ALA A 176 15.99 11.13 0.65
N CYS A 177 14.69 11.44 0.54
CA CYS A 177 14.06 12.46 1.35
C CYS A 177 14.15 12.10 2.85
N LEU A 178 13.81 10.87 3.21
CA LEU A 178 13.81 10.42 4.60
C LEU A 178 15.22 10.38 5.21
N ALA A 179 16.23 10.01 4.41
CA ALA A 179 17.61 9.92 4.89
C ALA A 179 18.32 11.27 4.95
N ILE A 180 18.10 12.14 3.96
CA ILE A 180 18.89 13.37 3.78
C ILE A 180 18.13 14.62 4.23
N GLN A 181 16.80 14.58 4.21
CA GLN A 181 15.91 15.64 4.71
C GLN A 181 16.15 17.04 4.11
N SER A 182 16.66 17.09 2.88
CA SER A 182 16.86 18.36 2.18
C SER A 182 15.69 18.67 1.23
N ALA A 183 15.44 19.96 1.01
CA ALA A 183 14.38 20.42 0.13
C ALA A 183 14.47 19.85 -1.30
N LYS A 184 15.70 19.58 -1.78
CA LYS A 184 15.93 18.98 -3.11
C LYS A 184 15.45 17.53 -3.17
N TYR A 185 15.68 16.73 -2.12
CA TYR A 185 15.27 15.32 -2.10
C TYR A 185 13.80 15.15 -1.74
N CYS A 186 13.23 16.08 -0.97
CA CYS A 186 11.85 16.05 -0.54
C CYS A 186 10.90 16.84 -1.44
N CYS A 187 11.41 17.51 -2.48
CA CYS A 187 10.64 18.37 -3.38
C CYS A 187 9.79 19.42 -2.63
N THR A 188 10.42 20.17 -1.72
CA THR A 188 9.75 21.21 -0.93
C THR A 188 10.34 22.60 -1.19
N GLY A 189 9.64 23.64 -0.75
CA GLY A 189 10.07 25.04 -0.94
C GLY A 189 10.27 25.37 -2.41
N LYS A 190 11.46 25.84 -2.79
CA LYS A 190 11.80 26.15 -4.20
C LYS A 190 11.78 24.92 -5.13
N PHE A 191 11.75 23.71 -4.58
CA PHE A 191 11.65 22.45 -5.30
C PHE A 191 10.22 21.88 -5.28
N ALA A 192 9.22 22.60 -4.81
CA ALA A 192 7.81 22.15 -4.78
C ALA A 192 7.12 22.22 -6.16
N ASP A 193 7.86 22.02 -7.25
CA ASP A 193 7.37 22.02 -8.62
C ASP A 193 8.10 20.94 -9.45
N PRO A 194 7.40 20.16 -10.31
CA PRO A 194 8.03 19.14 -11.15
C PRO A 194 9.15 19.68 -12.08
N LYS A 195 9.09 20.96 -12.46
CA LYS A 195 10.11 21.61 -13.28
C LYS A 195 11.39 21.85 -12.48
N THR A 196 11.31 22.06 -11.18
CA THR A 196 12.47 22.36 -10.32
C THR A 196 12.98 21.16 -9.54
N CYS A 197 12.12 20.21 -9.14
CA CYS A 197 12.56 18.97 -8.50
C CYS A 197 12.90 17.90 -9.54
N LYS A 198 14.19 17.78 -9.86
CA LYS A 198 14.69 16.75 -10.78
C LYS A 198 15.00 15.44 -10.05
N PRO A 199 14.85 14.28 -10.73
CA PRO A 199 15.21 13.01 -10.16
C PRO A 199 16.68 13.02 -9.73
N THR A 200 16.95 12.40 -8.59
CA THR A 200 18.30 12.27 -8.03
C THR A 200 18.88 10.89 -8.31
N ILE A 201 20.16 10.66 -8.01
CA ILE A 201 20.77 9.34 -8.20
C ILE A 201 20.02 8.22 -7.47
N PHE A 202 19.47 8.51 -6.29
CA PHE A 202 18.66 7.56 -5.53
C PHE A 202 17.29 7.30 -6.16
N ALA A 203 16.66 8.34 -6.71
CA ALA A 203 15.40 8.18 -7.44
C ALA A 203 15.62 7.31 -8.71
N HIS A 204 16.69 7.57 -9.46
CA HIS A 204 17.07 6.74 -10.60
C HIS A 204 17.37 5.29 -10.20
N LEU A 205 18.06 5.05 -9.09
CA LEU A 205 18.30 3.71 -8.58
C LEU A 205 16.98 2.99 -8.26
N PHE A 206 16.09 3.63 -7.51
CA PHE A 206 14.81 3.03 -7.13
C PHE A 206 13.94 2.77 -8.37
N LYS A 207 13.96 3.68 -9.35
CA LYS A 207 13.25 3.53 -10.61
C LYS A 207 13.83 2.41 -11.49
N ALA A 208 15.14 2.23 -11.50
CA ALA A 208 15.78 1.15 -12.23
C ALA A 208 15.43 -0.22 -11.64
N ILE A 209 15.29 -0.32 -10.31
CA ILE A 209 14.90 -1.56 -9.60
C ILE A 209 13.39 -1.81 -9.74
N CYS A 210 12.57 -0.76 -9.57
CA CYS A 210 11.12 -0.82 -9.58
C CYS A 210 10.54 0.17 -10.62
N PRO A 211 10.60 -0.16 -11.92
CA PRO A 211 10.23 0.75 -13.01
C PRO A 211 8.74 1.11 -13.02
N LYS A 212 7.89 0.29 -12.40
CA LYS A 212 6.44 0.49 -12.33
C LYS A 212 5.97 1.10 -10.98
N ALA A 213 6.89 1.64 -10.19
CA ALA A 213 6.60 2.37 -8.97
C ALA A 213 7.05 3.83 -9.06
N TYR A 214 6.43 4.69 -8.26
CA TYR A 214 6.92 6.05 -7.99
C TYR A 214 8.21 5.96 -7.18
N SER A 215 9.29 6.54 -7.69
CA SER A 215 10.60 6.60 -7.01
C SER A 215 10.82 7.88 -6.22
N TYR A 216 10.08 8.95 -6.53
CA TYR A 216 10.09 10.25 -5.83
C TYR A 216 8.80 11.04 -6.11
N ALA A 217 8.62 12.17 -5.42
CA ALA A 217 7.34 12.90 -5.36
C ALA A 217 6.78 13.36 -6.72
N PHE A 218 7.65 13.62 -7.71
CA PHE A 218 7.24 14.07 -9.05
C PHE A 218 7.69 13.10 -10.16
N ASP A 219 7.79 11.81 -9.84
CA ASP A 219 8.07 10.78 -10.85
C ASP A 219 7.03 10.82 -11.98
N GLU A 220 7.44 10.36 -13.15
CA GLU A 220 6.65 10.46 -14.37
C GLU A 220 5.37 9.63 -14.29
N SER A 221 4.37 10.06 -15.07
CA SER A 221 3.02 9.50 -15.12
C SER A 221 2.95 8.04 -15.56
N SER A 222 4.03 7.48 -16.11
CA SER A 222 4.14 6.04 -16.43
C SER A 222 3.99 5.15 -15.19
N SER A 223 4.23 5.69 -14.00
CA SER A 223 4.04 5.01 -12.70
C SER A 223 2.59 5.03 -12.22
N LEU A 224 1.75 5.89 -12.79
CA LEU A 224 0.34 6.03 -12.43
C LEU A 224 -0.53 5.22 -13.38
N ASN A 225 -1.19 4.21 -12.84
CA ASN A 225 -2.13 3.43 -13.62
C ASN A 225 -3.51 4.09 -13.61
N LYS A 226 -4.15 4.13 -14.79
CA LYS A 226 -5.47 4.73 -14.99
C LYS A 226 -6.40 3.70 -15.63
N CYS A 227 -7.33 3.17 -14.85
CA CYS A 227 -8.26 2.12 -15.29
C CYS A 227 -9.50 2.13 -14.40
N ARG A 228 -10.60 1.51 -14.83
CA ARG A 228 -11.75 1.23 -13.95
C ARG A 228 -11.96 -0.28 -13.88
N ALA A 229 -11.99 -0.83 -12.67
CA ALA A 229 -12.34 -2.22 -12.41
C ALA A 229 -13.18 -2.32 -11.14
N SER A 230 -14.00 -3.37 -11.04
CA SER A 230 -14.80 -3.65 -9.84
C SER A 230 -14.00 -4.31 -8.72
N ARG A 231 -12.84 -4.88 -9.05
CA ARG A 231 -12.01 -5.67 -8.14
C ARG A 231 -10.54 -5.40 -8.39
N TYR A 232 -9.74 -5.29 -7.33
CA TYR A 232 -8.29 -5.19 -7.39
C TYR A 232 -7.65 -6.20 -6.44
N VAL A 233 -6.56 -6.81 -6.89
CA VAL A 233 -5.72 -7.65 -6.05
C VAL A 233 -4.43 -6.91 -5.73
N ILE A 234 -4.09 -6.90 -4.44
CA ILE A 234 -2.86 -6.35 -3.88
C ILE A 234 -2.10 -7.53 -3.29
N ILE A 235 -0.90 -7.80 -3.82
CA ILE A 235 -0.10 -8.95 -3.44
C ILE A 235 1.19 -8.45 -2.80
N PHE A 236 1.38 -8.74 -1.52
CA PHE A 236 2.66 -8.55 -0.85
C PHE A 236 3.59 -9.71 -1.19
N CYS A 237 4.84 -9.40 -1.53
CA CYS A 237 5.83 -10.32 -2.10
C CYS A 237 5.28 -11.07 -3.32
N PRO A 238 4.89 -10.36 -4.41
CA PRO A 238 4.28 -10.99 -5.57
C PRO A 238 5.20 -12.07 -6.19
N PRO A 239 4.63 -13.13 -6.79
CA PRO A 239 5.41 -14.15 -7.47
C PRO A 239 6.12 -13.55 -8.69
N LYS A 240 7.31 -14.08 -9.00
CA LYS A 240 8.06 -13.75 -10.21
C LYS A 240 7.63 -14.62 -11.38
#